data_AF-A0A941SN90-F1
#
_entry.id   AF-A0A941SN90-F1
#
_cell.length_a   1.000
_cell.length_b   1.000
_cell.length_c   1.000
_cell.angle_alpha   90.00
_cell.angle_beta   90.00
_cell.angle_gamma   90.00
#
_symmetry.space_group_name_H-M   'P 1'
#
loop_
_entity.id
_entity.type
_entity.pdbx_description
1 polymer ?
#
loop_
_entity_poly.entity_id
_entity_poly.type
_entity_poly.pdbx_seq_one_letter_code
_entity_poly.pdbx_strand_id
1 'polypeptide(L)'
;LYEEGVEPTHNHAEQCLRPWVIWRKKYFGTRSIYGAEYVGRSASWITTCRLQSKSAFEYLTQAIKNHFYHLPAPPLIAKLPILLA
;
A
#
# COMPACT_ATOMS: atom_id res chain seq x y z
N LEU A 1 -10.82 24.11 4.04
CA LEU A 1 -12.00 24.22 4.91
C LEU A 1 -11.52 23.80 6.29
N TYR A 2 -11.36 24.76 7.20
CA TYR A 2 -11.04 24.51 8.60
C TYR A 2 -12.36 24.59 9.36
N GLU A 3 -12.73 23.54 10.08
CA GLU A 3 -13.87 23.53 11.00
C GLU A 3 -13.35 23.51 12.43
N GLU A 4 -13.85 24.44 13.24
CA GLU A 4 -13.40 24.66 14.60
C GLU A 4 -13.90 23.53 15.52
N GLY A 5 -12.98 22.87 16.24
CA GLY A 5 -13.28 21.70 17.09
C GLY A 5 -13.10 20.34 16.40
N VAL A 6 -12.83 20.32 15.10
CA VAL A 6 -12.31 19.13 14.40
C VAL A 6 -10.79 19.22 14.45
N GLU A 7 -10.14 18.28 15.14
CA GLU A 7 -8.68 18.12 15.03
C GLU A 7 -8.31 18.19 13.54
N PRO A 8 -7.32 19.00 13.11
CA PRO A 8 -6.87 19.01 11.73
C PRO A 8 -6.23 17.66 11.47
N THR A 9 -7.06 16.66 11.20
CA THR A 9 -6.69 15.30 10.90
C THR A 9 -5.87 15.40 9.64
N HIS A 10 -4.55 15.43 9.82
CA HIS A 10 -3.60 15.11 8.79
C HIS A 10 -4.01 13.73 8.28
N ASN A 11 -4.86 13.72 7.25
CA ASN A 11 -5.70 12.59 6.92
C ASN A 11 -4.80 11.40 6.64
N HIS A 12 -4.89 10.34 7.44
CA HIS A 12 -4.06 9.15 7.27
C HIS A 12 -4.15 8.61 5.83
N ALA A 13 -5.35 8.71 5.22
CA ALA A 13 -5.54 8.37 3.82
C ALA A 13 -4.76 9.32 2.88
N GLU A 14 -4.76 10.63 3.14
CA GLU A 14 -3.95 11.59 2.37
C GLU A 14 -2.45 11.29 2.50
N GLN A 15 -1.93 11.05 3.72
CA GLN A 15 -0.53 10.72 3.95
C GLN A 15 -0.08 9.42 3.23
N CYS A 16 -0.99 8.46 3.14
CA CYS A 16 -0.80 7.22 2.39
C CYS A 16 -0.80 7.45 0.88
N LEU A 17 -1.68 8.31 0.36
CA LEU A 17 -1.84 8.56 -1.07
C LEU A 17 -0.85 9.59 -1.64
N ARG A 18 -0.40 10.55 -0.83
CA ARG A 18 0.43 11.69 -1.25
C ARG A 18 1.69 11.29 -2.04
N PRO A 19 2.47 10.27 -1.64
CA PRO A 19 3.62 9.82 -2.43
C PRO A 19 3.23 9.36 -3.85
N TRP A 20 2.10 8.67 -4.00
CA TRP A 20 1.61 8.14 -5.27
C TRP A 20 1.02 9.22 -6.17
N VAL A 21 0.35 10.22 -5.58
CA VAL A 21 -0.13 11.40 -6.31
C VAL A 21 1.05 12.22 -6.84
N ILE A 22 2.09 12.43 -6.03
CA ILE A 22 3.32 13.12 -6.45
C ILE A 22 4.03 12.34 -7.56
N TRP A 23 4.16 11.01 -7.42
CA TRP A 23 4.74 10.15 -8.45
C TRP A 23 3.98 10.28 -9.78
N ARG A 24 2.65 10.17 -9.77
CA ARG A 24 1.83 10.30 -10.98
C ARG A 24 2.02 11.67 -11.65
N LYS A 25 2.14 12.74 -10.86
CA LYS A 25 2.35 14.10 -11.37
C LYS A 25 3.75 14.29 -11.96
N LYS A 26 4.79 13.71 -11.35
CA LYS A 26 6.18 13.83 -11.82
C LYS A 26 6.50 12.94 -13.01
N TYR A 27 5.96 11.73 -13.05
CA TYR A 27 6.28 10.70 -14.05
C TYR A 27 5.17 10.48 -15.08
N PHE A 28 4.14 11.33 -15.08
CA PHE A 28 2.98 11.28 -15.99
C PHE A 28 2.14 10.00 -15.92
N GLY A 29 2.32 9.17 -14.88
CA GLY A 29 1.53 7.96 -14.67
C GLY A 29 1.76 6.88 -15.73
N THR A 30 0.70 6.12 -16.04
CA THR A 30 0.75 5.00 -16.99
C THR A 30 -0.20 5.25 -18.17
N ARG A 31 0.14 4.70 -19.35
CA ARG A 31 -0.66 4.81 -20.59
C ARG A 31 -1.46 3.55 -20.91
N SER A 32 -1.46 2.56 -20.02
CA SER A 32 -2.19 1.30 -20.19
C SER A 32 -2.93 0.93 -18.91
N ILE A 33 -4.04 0.20 -19.08
CA ILE A 33 -4.82 -0.35 -17.98
C ILE A 33 -3.94 -1.28 -17.13
N TYR A 34 -3.19 -2.18 -17.78
CA TYR A 34 -2.24 -3.07 -17.11
C TYR A 34 -1.22 -2.30 -16.25
N GLY A 35 -0.64 -1.22 -16.79
CA GLY A 35 0.30 -0.39 -16.04
C GLY A 35 -0.37 0.30 -14.85
N ALA A 36 -1.60 0.79 -15.02
CA ALA A 36 -2.36 1.42 -13.94
C ALA A 36 -2.65 0.42 -12.81
N GLU A 37 -3.06 -0.80 -13.14
CA GLU A 37 -3.26 -1.88 -12.17
C GLU A 37 -1.97 -2.28 -11.45
N TYR A 38 -0.86 -2.43 -12.19
CA TYR A 38 0.44 -2.77 -11.62
C TYR A 38 0.88 -1.71 -10.60
N VAL A 39 0.79 -0.44 -10.95
CA VAL A 39 1.11 0.67 -10.04
C VAL A 39 0.16 0.71 -8.85
N GLY A 40 -1.15 0.52 -9.06
CA GLY A 40 -2.14 0.50 -7.98
C GLY A 40 -1.90 -0.63 -6.98
N ARG A 41 -1.60 -1.84 -7.46
CA ARG A 41 -1.21 -2.99 -6.62
C ARG A 41 0.10 -2.71 -5.88
N SER A 42 1.09 -2.14 -6.58
CA SER A 42 2.38 -1.73 -5.98
C SER A 42 2.21 -0.72 -4.87
N ALA A 43 1.40 0.31 -5.11
CA ALA A 43 1.08 1.30 -4.12
C ALA A 43 0.45 0.70 -2.86
N SER A 44 -0.45 -0.27 -3.03
CA SER A 44 -1.10 -0.96 -1.93
C SER A 44 -0.12 -1.72 -1.02
N TRP A 45 0.68 -2.64 -1.57
CA TRP A 45 1.59 -3.43 -0.72
C TRP A 45 2.76 -2.62 -0.17
N ILE A 46 3.30 -1.64 -0.93
CA ILE A 46 4.36 -0.75 -0.42
C ILE A 46 3.84 0.09 0.75
N THR A 47 2.66 0.69 0.60
CA THR A 47 2.06 1.53 1.66
C THR A 47 1.76 0.68 2.89
N THR A 48 1.22 -0.52 2.70
CA THR A 48 0.90 -1.44 3.81
C THR A 48 2.17 -1.87 4.57
N CYS A 49 3.24 -2.26 3.86
CA CYS A 49 4.52 -2.59 4.49
C CYS A 49 5.09 -1.39 5.27
N ARG A 50 5.03 -0.18 4.69
CA ARG A 50 5.47 1.05 5.36
C ARG A 50 4.71 1.31 6.66
N LEU A 51 3.39 1.15 6.65
CA LEU A 51 2.55 1.32 7.84
C LEU A 51 2.84 0.30 8.95
N GLN A 52 3.32 -0.89 8.58
CA GLN A 52 3.70 -1.94 9.52
C GLN A 52 5.19 -1.91 9.91
N SER A 53 5.94 -0.89 9.49
CA SER A 53 7.40 -0.82 9.67
C SER A 53 8.15 -2.05 9.11
N LYS A 54 7.67 -2.61 7.99
CA LYS A 54 8.26 -3.76 7.28
C LYS A 54 8.91 -3.32 5.97
N SER A 55 9.95 -4.04 5.55
CA SER A 55 10.55 -3.84 4.24
C SER A 55 9.63 -4.34 3.12
N ALA A 56 9.22 -3.42 2.25
CA ALA A 56 8.39 -3.75 1.08
C ALA A 56 9.16 -4.63 0.08
N PHE A 57 10.48 -4.45 -0.03
CA PHE A 57 11.34 -5.26 -0.90
C PHE A 57 11.47 -6.71 -0.42
N GLU A 58 11.67 -6.91 0.88
CA GLU A 58 11.73 -8.25 1.47
C GLU A 58 10.39 -8.98 1.33
N TYR A 59 9.28 -8.26 1.57
CA TYR A 59 7.94 -8.81 1.36
C TYR A 59 7.74 -9.27 -0.10
N LEU A 60 8.06 -8.41 -1.07
CA LEU A 60 7.92 -8.76 -2.49
C LEU A 60 8.81 -9.96 -2.86
N THR A 61 10.05 -9.97 -2.36
CA THR A 61 11.00 -11.06 -2.59
C THR A 61 10.44 -12.38 -2.07
N GLN A 62 9.89 -12.40 -0.85
CA GLN A 62 9.27 -13.59 -0.27
C GLN A 62 8.00 -14.00 -1.04
N ALA A 63 7.16 -13.05 -1.43
CA ALA A 63 5.96 -13.34 -2.20
C ALA A 63 6.27 -13.99 -3.55
N ILE A 64 7.27 -13.48 -4.28
CA ILE A 64 7.73 -14.04 -5.55
C ILE A 64 8.34 -15.42 -5.34
N LYS A 65 9.21 -15.60 -4.33
CA LYS A 65 9.76 -16.91 -4.00
C LYS A 65 8.66 -17.93 -3.73
N ASN A 66 7.70 -17.59 -2.85
CA ASN A 66 6.60 -18.49 -2.51
C ASN A 66 5.76 -18.86 -3.72
N HIS A 67 5.50 -17.90 -4.63
CA HIS A 67 4.80 -18.18 -5.88
C HIS A 67 5.52 -19.24 -6.72
N PHE A 68 6.83 -19.13 -6.91
CA PHE A 68 7.62 -20.12 -7.66
C PHE A 68 7.72 -21.48 -6.96
N TYR A 69 7.64 -21.52 -5.64
CA TYR A 69 7.62 -22.77 -4.87
C TYR A 69 6.21 -23.34 -4.66
N HIS A 70 5.18 -22.78 -5.29
CA HIS A 70 3.78 -23.15 -5.07
C HIS A 70 3.33 -23.09 -3.59
N LEU A 71 3.96 -22.19 -2.83
CA LEU A 71 3.61 -21.87 -1.45
C LEU A 71 2.65 -20.68 -1.39
N PRO A 72 1.83 -20.56 -0.33
CA PRO A 72 0.96 -19.40 -0.16
C PRO A 72 1.79 -18.11 -0.03
N ALA A 73 1.28 -17.02 -0.59
CA ALA A 73 1.90 -15.70 -0.43
C ALA A 73 1.98 -15.34 1.07
N PRO A 74 3.07 -14.68 1.52
CA PRO A 74 3.18 -14.22 2.90
C PRO A 74 2.01 -13.26 3.21
N PRO A 75 1.40 -13.34 4.41
CA PRO A 75 0.28 -12.48 4.75
C PRO A 75 0.74 -11.02 4.82
N LEU A 76 0.14 -10.17 3.99
CA LEU A 76 0.44 -8.74 3.96
C LEU A 76 -0.08 -8.03 5.22
N ILE A 77 -1.26 -8.40 5.70
CA ILE A 77 -1.88 -7.89 6.93
C ILE A 77 -2.07 -9.08 7.85
N ALA A 78 -1.79 -8.92 9.14
CA ALA A 78 -2.10 -9.96 10.12
C ALA A 78 -3.61 -10.22 10.12
N LYS A 79 -4.03 -11.49 10.13
CA LYS A 79 -5.43 -11.81 10.40
C LYS A 79 -5.75 -11.30 11.80
N LEU A 80 -6.66 -10.32 11.93
CA LEU A 80 -7.19 -9.96 13.24
C LEU A 80 -7.80 -11.21 13.87
N PRO A 81 -7.57 -11.48 15.17
CA PRO A 81 -8.36 -12.48 15.86
C PRO A 81 -9.81 -12.03 15.82
N ILE A 82 -10.72 -12.94 15.46
CA ILE A 82 -12.17 -12.70 15.32
C ILE A 82 -12.83 -12.32 16.68
N LEU A 83 -12.05 -12.18 17.76
CA LEU A 83 -12.50 -12.02 19.14
C LEU A 83 -12.80 -10.57 19.58
N LEU A 84 -12.95 -9.63 18.65
CA LEU A 84 -13.37 -8.24 18.95
C LEU A 84 -14.53 -7.79 18.06
N ALA A 85 -15.58 -8.61 17.98
CA ALA A 85 -16.89 -8.26 17.44
C ALA A 85 -17.96 -8.42 18.52
#